data_AF-A0AAD8VXA2-F1
#
_entry.id   AF-A0AAD8VXA2-F1
#
_cell.length_a   1.000
_cell.length_b   1.000
_cell.length_c   1.000
_cell.angle_alpha   90.00
_cell.angle_beta   90.00
_cell.angle_gamma   90.00
#
_symmetry.space_group_name_H-M   'P 1'
#
loop_
_entity.id
_entity.type
_entity.pdbx_description
1 polymer ?
#
loop_
_entity_poly.entity_id
_entity_poly.type
_entity_poly.pdbx_seq_one_letter_code
_entity_poly.pdbx_strand_id
1 'polypeptide(L)' 'MAMKMKALALGFLVLAFAAVTALGCSSSDLCANNECCSEYGYCGTGGSYCGKGCQSGPCYRGQVAHAVTEALIDQVLPAV' A
#
# COMPACT_ATOMS: atom_id res chain seq x y z
N MET A 1 32.90 -1.77 -35.80
CA MET A 1 32.31 -0.78 -34.87
C MET A 1 31.01 -1.30 -34.23
N ALA A 2 31.01 -2.50 -33.62
CA ALA A 2 29.78 -3.24 -33.28
C ALA A 2 29.55 -3.45 -31.76
N MET A 3 30.23 -2.67 -30.91
CA MET A 3 30.14 -2.83 -29.44
C MET A 3 29.29 -1.73 -28.75
N LYS A 4 28.95 -0.65 -29.45
CA LYS A 4 28.23 0.52 -28.87
C LYS A 4 26.70 0.38 -28.89
N MET A 5 26.14 -0.45 -29.78
CA MET A 5 24.70 -0.73 -29.85
C MET A 5 24.21 -1.62 -28.71
N LYS A 6 25.05 -2.54 -28.22
CA LYS A 6 24.71 -3.42 -27.08
C LYS A 6 24.65 -2.63 -25.76
N ALA A 7 25.51 -1.63 -25.58
CA ALA A 7 25.46 -0.74 -24.42
C ALA A 7 24.21 0.15 -24.42
N LEU A 8 23.78 0.63 -25.59
CA LEU A 8 22.52 1.37 -25.76
C LEU A 8 21.29 0.48 -25.50
N ALA A 9 21.30 -0.76 -26.00
CA ALA A 9 20.22 -1.73 -25.77
C ALA A 9 20.11 -2.14 -24.29
N LEU A 10 21.24 -2.39 -23.62
CA LEU A 10 21.28 -2.68 -22.18
C LEU A 10 20.87 -1.47 -21.33
N GLY A 11 21.31 -0.26 -21.69
CA GLY A 11 20.92 0.97 -20.99
C GLY A 11 19.41 1.25 -21.09
N PHE A 12 18.81 1.03 -22.26
CA PHE A 12 17.37 1.17 -22.47
C PHE A 12 16.56 0.12 -21.69
N LEU A 13 17.07 -1.12 -21.62
CA LEU A 13 16.43 -2.21 -20.89
C LEU A 13 16.47 -1.99 -19.36
N VAL A 14 17.54 -1.39 -18.84
CA VAL A 14 17.65 -0.98 -17.43
C VAL A 14 16.70 0.18 -17.10
N LEU A 15 16.57 1.18 -18.00
CA LEU A 15 15.62 2.28 -17.84
C LEU A 15 14.16 1.80 -17.86
N ALA A 16 13.83 0.84 -18.74
CA ALA A 16 12.51 0.23 -18.78
C ALA A 16 12.19 -0.60 -17.52
N PHE A 17 13.18 -1.30 -16.96
CA PHE A 17 13.02 -2.04 -15.70
C PHE A 17 12.82 -1.11 -14.50
N ALA A 18 13.51 0.04 -14.47
CA ALA A 18 13.36 1.03 -13.41
C ALA A 18 11.96 1.69 -13.39
N ALA A 19 11.31 1.82 -14.55
CA ALA A 19 9.94 2.35 -14.61
C ALA A 19 8.88 1.35 -14.10
N VAL A 20 9.21 0.07 -13.95
CA VAL A 20 8.27 -0.97 -13.53
C VAL A 20 7.98 -0.96 -12.02
N THR A 21 8.79 -0.26 -11.22
CA THR A 21 8.73 -0.33 -9.75
C THR A 21 7.72 0.63 -9.11
N ALA A 22 6.96 1.41 -9.88
CA ALA A 22 6.12 2.50 -9.36
C ALA A 22 4.59 2.22 -9.35
N LEU A 23 4.14 0.98 -9.59
CA LEU A 23 2.71 0.63 -9.55
C LEU A 23 2.24 0.08 -8.18
N GLY A 24 3.08 0.17 -7.15
CA GLY A 24 2.79 -0.32 -5.82
C GLY A 24 2.35 0.79 -4.86
N CYS A 25 1.71 0.38 -3.77
CA CYS A 25 1.42 1.25 -2.64
C CYS A 25 2.54 1.15 -1.60
N SER A 26 2.58 2.13 -0.69
CA SER A 26 3.55 2.19 0.40
C SER A 26 2.92 2.86 1.62
N SER A 27 3.69 3.08 2.68
CA SER A 27 3.25 3.90 3.82
C SER A 27 2.90 5.35 3.43
N SER A 28 3.48 5.87 2.34
CA SER A 28 3.23 7.22 1.82
C SER A 28 2.32 7.25 0.59
N ASP A 29 2.19 6.14 -0.12
CA ASP A 29 1.37 6.03 -1.33
C ASP A 29 0.11 5.20 -1.04
N LEU A 30 -1.03 5.88 -1.05
CA LEU A 30 -2.32 5.27 -0.75
C LEU A 30 -2.90 4.55 -1.97
N CYS A 31 -3.55 3.42 -1.69
CA CYS A 31 -4.36 2.73 -2.68
C CYS A 31 -5.61 3.52 -3.04
N ALA A 32 -6.02 3.41 -4.31
CA ALA A 32 -7.32 3.91 -4.75
C ALA A 32 -8.47 3.21 -3.99
N ASN A 33 -9.65 3.83 -3.96
CA ASN A 33 -10.87 3.28 -3.36
C ASN A 33 -10.77 2.94 -1.86
N ASN A 34 -9.83 3.55 -1.12
CA ASN A 34 -9.58 3.24 0.29
C ASN A 34 -9.27 1.74 0.52
N GLU A 35 -8.56 1.10 -0.40
CA GLU A 35 -8.08 -0.26 -0.20
C GLU A 35 -6.87 -0.30 0.75
N CYS A 36 -6.56 -1.49 1.26
CA CYS A 36 -5.41 -1.69 2.13
C CYS A 36 -4.15 -1.91 1.29
N CYS A 37 -3.05 -1.33 1.75
CA CYS A 37 -1.74 -1.63 1.23
C CYS A 37 -1.10 -2.79 2.01
N SER A 38 -0.92 -3.93 1.36
CA SER A 38 -0.22 -5.09 1.94
C SER A 38 1.25 -4.78 2.27
N GLU A 39 1.91 -5.64 3.04
CA GLU A 39 3.35 -5.51 3.36
C GLU A 39 4.25 -5.56 2.11
N TYR A 40 3.72 -6.11 1.00
CA TYR A 40 4.43 -6.26 -0.26
C TYR A 40 4.18 -5.11 -1.25
N GLY A 41 3.40 -4.10 -0.85
CA GLY A 41 3.10 -2.95 -1.72
C GLY A 41 2.02 -3.19 -2.76
N TYR A 42 1.11 -4.15 -2.52
CA TYR A 42 -0.08 -4.37 -3.34
C TYR A 42 -1.35 -3.87 -2.66
N CYS A 43 -2.22 -3.27 -3.46
CA CYS A 43 -3.55 -2.81 -3.07
C CYS A 43 -4.58 -3.94 -3.14
N GLY A 44 -5.44 -4.00 -2.13
CA GLY A 44 -6.58 -4.90 -2.14
C GLY A 44 -7.36 -4.89 -0.84
N THR A 45 -8.30 -5.84 -0.72
CA THR A 45 -9.17 -6.00 0.44
C THR A 45 -9.05 -7.41 1.02
N GLY A 46 -9.43 -7.56 2.29
CA GLY A 46 -9.34 -8.84 3.00
C GLY A 46 -8.04 -9.01 3.79
N GLY A 47 -7.92 -10.13 4.52
CA GLY A 47 -6.86 -10.34 5.50
C GLY A 47 -5.43 -10.36 4.93
N SER A 48 -5.25 -10.75 3.67
CA SER A 48 -3.94 -10.75 3.02
C SER A 48 -3.39 -9.35 2.74
N TYR A 49 -4.27 -8.33 2.67
CA TYR A 49 -3.92 -6.94 2.38
C TYR A 49 -4.05 -6.06 3.61
N CYS A 50 -5.15 -6.22 4.34
CA CYS A 50 -5.49 -5.43 5.54
C CYS A 50 -4.97 -6.02 6.85
N GLY A 51 -4.41 -7.24 6.81
CA GLY A 51 -3.98 -7.97 8.00
C GLY A 51 -2.61 -7.54 8.51
N LYS A 52 -1.80 -8.54 8.93
CA LYS A 52 -0.46 -8.29 9.46
C LYS A 52 0.43 -7.69 8.37
N GLY A 53 1.14 -6.60 8.72
CA GLY A 53 2.06 -5.93 7.80
C GLY A 53 1.39 -4.92 6.87
N CYS A 54 0.10 -4.63 7.02
CA CYS A 54 -0.57 -3.57 6.28
C CYS A 54 0.12 -2.21 6.52
N GLN A 55 0.52 -1.53 5.44
CA GLN A 55 1.33 -0.30 5.46
C GLN A 55 0.47 0.97 5.51
N SER A 56 -0.69 0.96 4.84
CA SER A 56 -1.58 2.11 4.70
C SER A 56 -3.01 1.68 4.33
N GLY A 57 -3.98 2.58 4.45
CA GLY A 57 -5.41 2.29 4.23
C GLY A 57 -6.13 1.72 5.48
N PRO A 58 -7.31 1.09 5.33
CA PRO A 58 -8.12 0.60 6.45
C PRO A 58 -7.62 -0.75 7.00
N CYS A 59 -6.36 -0.77 7.46
CA CYS A 59 -5.75 -1.94 8.09
C CYS A 59 -6.56 -2.40 9.32
N TYR A 60 -6.71 -3.71 9.54
CA TYR A 60 -7.49 -4.28 10.66
C TYR A 60 -7.00 -3.81 12.04
N ARG A 61 -5.68 -3.54 12.16
CA ARG A 61 -5.07 -2.99 13.37
C ARG A 61 -5.40 -1.51 13.60
N GLY A 62 -5.68 -0.74 12.54
CA GLY A 62 -6.19 0.63 12.63
C GLY A 62 -7.71 0.67 12.84
N GLN A 63 -8.42 -0.34 12.33
CA GLN A 63 -9.88 -0.44 12.49
C GLN A 63 -10.31 -0.74 13.93
N VAL A 64 -9.50 -1.42 14.76
CA VAL A 64 -9.82 -1.51 16.20
C VAL A 64 -9.74 -0.15 16.89
N ALA A 65 -8.82 0.74 16.50
CA ALA A 65 -8.79 2.10 17.04
C ALA A 65 -10.01 2.93 16.58
N HIS A 66 -10.49 2.72 15.35
CA HIS A 66 -11.68 3.39 14.82
C HIS A 66 -13.00 2.80 15.34
N ALA A 67 -13.06 1.48 15.52
CA ALA A 67 -14.22 0.78 16.05
C ALA A 67 -14.40 1.01 17.56
N VAL A 68 -13.31 1.14 18.33
CA VAL A 68 -13.43 1.49 19.76
C VAL A 68 -13.76 2.96 19.97
N THR A 69 -13.54 3.87 19.00
CA THR A 69 -14.06 5.24 19.13
C THR A 69 -15.54 5.31 18.79
N GLU A 70 -16.03 4.71 17.70
CA GLU A 70 -17.46 4.84 17.36
C GLU A 70 -18.38 3.94 18.21
N ALA A 71 -17.94 2.72 18.58
CA ALA A 71 -18.77 1.83 19.40
C ALA A 71 -18.68 2.10 20.91
N LEU A 72 -17.55 2.63 21.41
CA LEU A 72 -17.37 2.92 22.84
C LEU A 72 -17.72 4.36 23.23
N ILE A 73 -17.71 5.35 22.32
CA ILE A 73 -18.17 6.72 22.67
C ILE A 73 -19.67 6.69 23.00
N ASP A 74 -20.49 5.94 22.25
CA ASP A 74 -21.92 5.77 22.56
C ASP A 74 -22.18 4.86 23.78
N GLN A 75 -21.27 3.92 24.11
CA GLN A 75 -21.45 3.02 25.27
C GLN A 75 -20.82 3.54 26.58
N VAL A 76 -19.83 4.43 26.53
CA VAL A 76 -19.13 4.96 27.73
C VAL A 76 -19.54 6.39 28.08
N LEU A 77 -20.17 7.16 27.17
CA LEU A 77 -20.78 8.45 27.53
C LEU A 77 -22.27 8.54 27.15
N PRO A 78 -23.18 7.87 27.87
CA PRO A 78 -24.61 8.23 27.82
C PRO A 78 -24.94 9.58 28.49
N ALA A 79 -23.98 10.49 28.71
CA ALA A 79 -24.22 11.76 29.43
C ALA A 79 -23.14 12.85 29.21
N VAL A 80 -23.02 13.39 27.98
CA VAL A 80 -22.69 14.82 27.80
C VAL A 80 -23.90 15.52 27.22
#